data_AF-A0A0B8QA26-F1
#
_entry.id   AF-A0A0B8QA26-F1
#
_cell.length_a   1.000
_cell.length_b   1.000
_cell.length_c   1.000
_cell.angle_alpha   90.00
_cell.angle_beta   90.00
_cell.angle_gamma   90.00
#
_symmetry.space_group_name_H-M   'P 1'
#
loop_
_entity.id
_entity.type
_entity.pdbx_description
1 polymer ?
#
loop_
_entity_poly.entity_id
_entity_poly.type
_entity_poly.pdbx_seq_one_letter_code
_entity_poly.pdbx_strand_id
1 'polypeptide(L)'
;MTQNNRPNRTQQPPQPDVIDLGKLLGLLLDGKWIIIFTTFVFAVIGVTYALLATPIYKADALVQVEQKTSGFPALSEGLGEMFAQESQASTEIEIIKSRMVLGKTVDKFNLTIVASPKYLPVIGKGLAQRMGEEAFIKVERFDIPDYALTGGYQITLDDPTMGAFSLTNSDDQLVLKGKVGELARSENGEFSLFVSQLVGKQGQEYGLGKRSKLDAIQWLNGSLSVSERGKQSGILSFGFEGENKAQIIDLLNDIANNYFLQNVDRNAAEAENSLEFLQEKLPEIKAELTANEDALNKYRQDNESVDLGLEAQSTLKVMVELEAQLNELTFKESELAQRFTKQHPAYVAVLEKRKTLELKSAALKVKLSNFQRLNVKYFA
;
A
#
# COMPACT_ATOMS: atom_id res chain seq x y z
N MET A 1 -89.90 23.06 -56.70
CA MET A 1 -89.13 22.37 -57.76
C MET A 1 -87.95 23.26 -58.13
N THR A 2 -86.75 22.90 -57.72
CA THR A 2 -85.48 23.39 -58.30
C THR A 2 -84.40 22.38 -57.88
N GLN A 3 -84.08 21.47 -58.81
CA GLN A 3 -82.90 20.60 -58.73
C GLN A 3 -81.66 21.48 -58.66
N ASN A 4 -80.73 21.18 -57.75
CA ASN A 4 -79.36 21.67 -57.89
C ASN A 4 -78.40 20.49 -57.81
N ASN A 5 -77.84 20.19 -58.97
CA ASN A 5 -76.95 19.10 -59.29
C ASN A 5 -75.57 19.43 -58.72
N ARG A 6 -75.09 18.69 -57.70
CA ARG A 6 -73.72 18.84 -57.18
C ARG A 6 -72.79 17.90 -57.95
N PRO A 7 -71.68 18.39 -58.53
CA PRO A 7 -70.80 17.56 -59.34
C PRO A 7 -69.97 16.58 -58.50
N ASN A 8 -69.64 15.45 -59.12
CA ASN A 8 -68.78 14.38 -58.64
C ASN A 8 -67.48 14.89 -58.01
N ARG A 9 -67.21 14.43 -56.79
CA ARG A 9 -65.93 14.59 -56.12
C ARG A 9 -64.98 13.51 -56.65
N THR A 10 -64.12 13.86 -57.59
CA THR A 10 -62.98 13.02 -58.00
C THR A 10 -62.07 12.81 -56.80
N GLN A 11 -62.04 11.59 -56.28
CA GLN A 11 -61.04 11.16 -55.31
C GLN A 11 -59.74 10.93 -56.08
N GLN A 12 -58.74 11.79 -55.86
CA GLN A 12 -57.37 11.58 -56.32
C GLN A 12 -56.71 10.50 -55.43
N PRO A 13 -55.95 9.54 -55.98
CA PRO A 13 -55.34 8.48 -55.21
C PRO A 13 -54.30 9.04 -54.22
N PRO A 14 -54.05 8.38 -53.08
CA PRO A 14 -53.03 8.83 -52.14
C PRO A 14 -51.67 8.70 -52.83
N GLN A 15 -51.03 9.83 -53.11
CA GLN A 15 -49.64 9.81 -53.54
C GLN A 15 -48.80 9.26 -52.39
N PRO A 16 -47.80 8.40 -52.66
CA PRO A 16 -46.94 7.88 -51.63
C PRO A 16 -46.30 9.07 -50.90
N ASP A 17 -46.21 9.01 -49.57
CA ASP A 17 -45.47 9.95 -48.74
C ASP A 17 -43.97 9.88 -49.10
N VAL A 18 -43.61 10.47 -50.25
CA VAL A 18 -42.22 10.66 -50.63
C VAL A 18 -41.78 11.92 -49.91
N ILE A 19 -40.96 11.75 -48.87
CA ILE A 19 -40.40 12.86 -48.11
C ILE A 19 -39.62 13.76 -49.07
N ASP A 20 -40.16 14.94 -49.33
CA ASP A 20 -39.61 15.89 -50.28
C ASP A 20 -38.46 16.68 -49.61
N LEU A 21 -37.24 16.15 -49.74
CA LEU A 21 -36.03 16.66 -49.09
C LEU A 21 -35.79 18.15 -49.35
N GLY A 22 -36.11 18.64 -50.55
CA GLY A 22 -35.97 20.05 -50.91
C GLY A 22 -36.92 20.96 -50.14
N LYS A 23 -38.14 20.49 -49.85
CA LYS A 23 -39.14 21.25 -49.08
C LYS A 23 -38.77 21.34 -47.59
N LEU A 24 -38.18 20.28 -47.04
CA LEU A 24 -37.61 20.30 -45.68
C LEU A 24 -36.43 21.27 -45.57
N LEU A 25 -35.57 21.31 -46.60
CA LEU A 25 -34.41 22.22 -46.63
C LEU A 25 -34.83 23.69 -46.78
N GLY A 26 -35.88 23.96 -47.56
CA GLY A 26 -36.52 25.28 -47.64
C GLY A 26 -37.10 25.74 -46.29
N LEU A 27 -37.78 24.85 -45.57
CA LEU A 27 -38.33 25.13 -44.22
C LEU A 27 -37.22 25.51 -43.22
N LEU A 28 -36.06 24.85 -43.28
CA LEU A 28 -34.90 25.17 -42.45
C LEU A 28 -34.30 26.53 -42.81
N LEU A 29 -34.22 26.86 -44.09
CA LEU A 29 -33.69 28.15 -44.58
C LEU A 29 -34.59 29.34 -44.23
N ASP A 30 -35.91 29.15 -44.23
CA ASP A 30 -36.87 30.16 -43.77
C ASP A 30 -36.75 30.39 -42.26
N GLY A 31 -36.53 29.30 -41.50
CA GLY A 31 -36.29 29.32 -40.06
C GLY A 31 -34.88 29.75 -39.62
N LYS A 32 -33.98 30.14 -40.53
CA LYS A 32 -32.55 30.38 -40.23
C LYS A 32 -32.29 31.32 -39.05
N TRP A 33 -33.11 32.35 -38.85
CA TRP A 33 -32.97 33.27 -37.72
C TRP A 33 -33.32 32.63 -36.38
N ILE A 34 -34.36 31.78 -36.35
CA ILE A 34 -34.72 31.01 -35.15
C ILE A 34 -33.61 29.99 -34.85
N ILE A 35 -33.08 29.32 -35.88
CA ILE A 35 -31.98 28.36 -35.74
C ILE A 35 -30.71 29.05 -35.24
N ILE A 36 -30.34 30.20 -35.82
CA ILE A 36 -29.17 30.97 -35.39
C ILE A 36 -29.36 31.48 -33.96
N PHE A 37 -30.54 32.04 -33.64
CA PHE A 37 -30.82 32.55 -32.30
C PHE A 37 -30.78 31.45 -31.24
N THR A 38 -31.45 30.33 -31.47
CA THR A 38 -31.44 29.20 -30.52
C THR A 38 -30.02 28.64 -30.37
N THR A 39 -29.29 28.44 -31.48
CA THR A 39 -27.90 27.97 -31.45
C THR A 39 -27.01 28.94 -30.68
N PHE A 40 -27.16 30.24 -30.90
CA PHE A 40 -26.40 31.27 -30.20
C PHE A 40 -26.70 31.28 -28.69
N VAL A 41 -27.98 31.19 -28.29
CA VAL A 41 -28.37 31.13 -26.88
C VAL A 41 -27.78 29.89 -26.20
N PHE A 42 -27.91 28.70 -26.80
CA PHE A 42 -27.30 27.48 -26.26
C PHE A 42 -25.77 27.53 -26.24
N ALA A 43 -25.14 28.15 -27.24
CA ALA A 43 -23.69 28.35 -27.25
C ALA A 43 -23.23 29.29 -26.13
N VAL A 44 -23.93 30.41 -25.90
CA VAL A 44 -23.63 31.34 -24.80
C VAL A 44 -23.82 30.66 -23.45
N ILE A 45 -24.89 29.88 -23.26
CA ILE A 45 -25.10 29.10 -22.03
C ILE A 45 -23.97 28.08 -21.84
N GLY A 46 -23.60 27.34 -22.90
CA GLY A 46 -22.53 26.35 -22.85
C GLY A 46 -21.17 26.95 -22.51
N VAL A 47 -20.81 28.08 -23.13
CA VAL A 47 -19.56 28.82 -22.82
C VAL A 47 -19.59 29.36 -21.40
N THR A 48 -20.71 29.95 -20.99
CA THR A 48 -20.87 30.49 -19.62
C THR A 48 -20.71 29.36 -18.59
N TYR A 49 -21.31 28.20 -18.82
CA TYR A 49 -21.14 27.02 -17.98
C TYR A 49 -19.69 26.53 -17.97
N ALA A 50 -19.06 26.36 -19.13
CA ALA A 50 -17.68 25.88 -19.23
C ALA A 50 -16.67 26.79 -18.51
N LEU A 51 -16.93 28.10 -18.49
CA LEU A 51 -16.10 29.08 -17.78
C LEU A 51 -16.38 29.16 -16.27
N LEU A 52 -17.55 28.71 -15.80
CA LEU A 52 -17.96 28.74 -14.39
C LEU A 52 -17.84 27.37 -13.69
N ALA A 53 -17.68 26.29 -14.46
CA ALA A 53 -17.55 24.94 -13.93
C ALA A 53 -16.29 24.84 -13.06
N THR A 54 -16.45 24.26 -11.86
CA THR A 54 -15.35 24.08 -10.90
C THR A 54 -14.33 23.08 -11.47
N PRO A 55 -13.03 23.45 -11.57
CA PRO A 55 -12.02 22.53 -12.04
C PRO A 55 -11.83 21.38 -11.04
N ILE A 56 -11.81 20.14 -11.54
CA ILE A 56 -11.49 18.94 -10.76
C ILE A 56 -10.07 18.52 -11.14
N TYR A 57 -9.20 18.43 -10.14
CA TYR A 57 -7.82 17.99 -10.31
C TYR A 57 -7.68 16.51 -9.94
N LYS A 58 -6.67 15.86 -10.52
CA LYS A 58 -6.29 14.49 -10.21
C LYS A 58 -4.85 14.44 -9.73
N ALA A 59 -4.61 13.72 -8.63
CA ALA A 59 -3.28 13.34 -8.17
C ALA A 59 -3.07 11.85 -8.47
N ASP A 60 -1.85 11.49 -8.90
CA ASP A 60 -1.47 10.11 -9.22
C ASP A 60 -0.23 9.70 -8.43
N ALA A 61 -0.19 8.45 -7.98
CA ALA A 61 0.97 7.84 -7.33
C ALA A 61 1.17 6.40 -7.83
N LEU A 62 2.42 5.92 -7.79
CA LEU A 62 2.78 4.55 -8.16
C LEU A 62 3.52 3.90 -6.99
N VAL A 63 3.11 2.69 -6.62
CA VAL A 63 3.80 1.88 -5.61
C VAL A 63 4.07 0.50 -6.19
N GLN A 64 5.32 0.05 -6.09
CA GLN A 64 5.69 -1.30 -6.45
C GLN A 64 5.46 -2.22 -5.25
N VAL A 65 4.77 -3.33 -5.49
CA VAL A 65 4.59 -4.42 -4.56
C VAL A 65 5.67 -5.46 -4.86
N GLU A 66 6.48 -5.78 -3.85
CA GLU A 66 7.43 -6.87 -3.95
C GLU A 66 6.70 -8.20 -3.90
N GLN A 67 6.97 -9.07 -4.86
CA GLN A 67 6.43 -10.43 -4.87
C GLN A 67 7.06 -11.21 -3.72
N LYS A 68 6.21 -11.75 -2.84
CA LYS A 68 6.67 -12.66 -1.79
C LYS A 68 7.14 -13.96 -2.43
N THR A 69 8.44 -14.13 -2.62
CA THR A 69 9.03 -15.47 -2.80
C THR A 69 9.04 -16.12 -1.42
N SER A 70 8.07 -17.01 -1.16
CA SER A 70 8.07 -17.86 0.03
C SER A 70 9.47 -18.46 0.24
N GLY A 71 10.01 -18.31 1.45
CA GLY A 71 11.43 -18.54 1.78
C GLY A 71 11.99 -19.97 1.62
N PHE A 72 11.30 -20.84 0.88
CA PHE A 72 11.73 -22.22 0.59
C PHE A 72 11.67 -22.51 -0.93
N PRO A 73 12.76 -22.23 -1.68
CA PRO A 73 12.84 -22.50 -3.11
C PRO A 73 12.54 -23.97 -3.48
N ALA A 74 12.86 -24.91 -2.60
CA ALA A 74 12.65 -26.34 -2.80
C ALA A 74 11.19 -26.81 -2.62
N LEU A 75 10.34 -26.03 -1.95
CA LEU A 75 8.91 -26.32 -1.77
C LEU A 75 8.03 -25.52 -2.75
N SER A 76 8.54 -24.40 -3.28
CA SER A 76 7.81 -23.55 -4.22
C SER A 76 7.70 -24.13 -5.64
N GLU A 77 8.65 -24.95 -6.09
CA GLU A 77 8.64 -25.50 -7.46
C GLU A 77 7.49 -26.49 -7.72
N GLY A 78 6.98 -27.18 -6.70
CA GLY A 78 5.89 -28.17 -6.85
C GLY A 78 4.50 -27.71 -6.42
N LEU A 79 4.42 -26.68 -5.55
CA LEU A 79 3.15 -26.17 -4.99
C LEU A 79 2.84 -24.72 -5.41
N GLY A 80 3.83 -23.97 -5.92
CA GLY A 80 3.70 -22.56 -6.26
C GLY A 80 2.77 -22.28 -7.45
N GLU A 81 2.71 -23.16 -8.44
CA GLU A 81 1.84 -22.98 -9.62
C GLU A 81 0.34 -23.07 -9.30
N MET A 82 -0.07 -23.80 -8.24
CA MET A 82 -1.47 -23.88 -7.83
C MET A 82 -1.90 -22.68 -6.96
N PHE A 83 -0.97 -21.99 -6.30
CA PHE A 83 -1.24 -20.81 -5.46
C PHE A 83 -1.01 -19.47 -6.18
N ALA A 84 -0.33 -19.47 -7.34
CA ALA A 84 -0.08 -18.27 -8.14
C ALA A 84 -1.32 -17.73 -8.89
N GLN A 85 -2.49 -18.37 -8.75
CA GLN A 85 -3.69 -18.04 -9.52
C GLN A 85 -4.49 -16.86 -8.96
N GLU A 86 -4.30 -16.49 -7.68
CA GLU A 86 -4.82 -15.22 -7.16
C GLU A 86 -3.78 -14.10 -7.34
N SER A 87 -4.19 -13.00 -7.98
CA SER A 87 -3.29 -11.86 -8.17
C SER A 87 -2.93 -11.25 -6.81
N GLN A 88 -1.65 -11.29 -6.44
CA GLN A 88 -1.15 -10.60 -5.24
C GLN A 88 -1.57 -9.11 -5.22
N ALA A 89 -1.71 -8.49 -6.40
CA ALA A 89 -2.15 -7.11 -6.53
C ALA A 89 -3.60 -6.89 -6.06
N SER A 90 -4.54 -7.82 -6.27
CA SER A 90 -5.92 -7.65 -5.79
C SER A 90 -6.01 -7.64 -4.27
N THR A 91 -5.22 -8.48 -3.60
CA THR A 91 -5.14 -8.50 -2.14
C THR A 91 -4.59 -7.19 -1.59
N GLU A 92 -3.54 -6.66 -2.20
CA GLU A 92 -2.93 -5.39 -1.80
C GLU A 92 -3.88 -4.19 -2.04
N ILE A 93 -4.67 -4.20 -3.12
CA ILE A 93 -5.71 -3.19 -3.36
C ILE A 93 -6.73 -3.13 -2.21
N GLU A 94 -7.19 -4.29 -1.73
CA GLU A 94 -8.14 -4.36 -0.61
C GLU A 94 -7.50 -3.88 0.71
N ILE A 95 -6.22 -4.18 0.93
CA ILE A 95 -5.47 -3.69 2.11
C ILE A 95 -5.36 -2.17 2.07
N ILE A 96 -5.03 -1.58 0.91
CA ILE A 96 -4.95 -0.12 0.73
C ILE A 96 -6.30 0.53 1.04
N LYS A 97 -7.40 -0.06 0.56
CA LYS A 97 -8.76 0.43 0.80
C LYS A 97 -9.31 0.13 2.18
N SER A 98 -8.57 -0.63 2.99
CA SER A 98 -9.02 -1.02 4.33
C SER A 98 -9.08 0.17 5.28
N ARG A 99 -9.89 0.02 6.33
CA ARG A 99 -10.02 1.02 7.41
C ARG A 99 -8.70 1.25 8.17
N MET A 100 -7.82 0.25 8.18
CA MET A 100 -6.51 0.33 8.85
C MET A 100 -5.58 1.33 8.17
N VAL A 101 -5.63 1.42 6.84
CA VAL A 101 -4.82 2.36 6.05
C VAL A 101 -5.54 3.71 5.94
N LEU A 102 -6.76 3.74 5.43
CA LEU A 102 -7.50 4.99 5.20
C LEU A 102 -7.86 5.72 6.50
N GLY A 103 -8.09 4.98 7.59
CA GLY A 103 -8.43 5.55 8.90
C GLY A 103 -7.33 6.43 9.48
N LYS A 104 -6.05 6.07 9.27
CA LYS A 104 -4.90 6.89 9.70
C LYS A 104 -4.90 8.24 9.01
N THR A 105 -5.21 8.27 7.71
CA THR A 105 -5.34 9.52 6.93
C THR A 105 -6.53 10.36 7.40
N VAL A 106 -7.67 9.74 7.72
CA VAL A 106 -8.81 10.45 8.29
C VAL A 106 -8.45 11.17 9.59
N ASP A 107 -7.73 10.49 10.47
CA ASP A 107 -7.31 11.04 11.76
C ASP A 107 -6.29 12.18 11.58
N LYS A 108 -5.27 11.98 10.73
CA LYS A 108 -4.21 12.96 10.49
C LYS A 108 -4.71 14.28 9.91
N PHE A 109 -5.64 14.23 8.95
CA PHE A 109 -6.18 15.41 8.28
C PHE A 109 -7.50 15.90 8.88
N ASN A 110 -7.94 15.34 10.02
CA ASN A 110 -9.22 15.66 10.66
C ASN A 110 -10.40 15.66 9.68
N LEU A 111 -10.45 14.66 8.80
CA LEU A 111 -11.44 14.60 7.72
C LEU A 111 -12.87 14.39 8.23
N THR A 112 -13.08 14.24 9.54
CA THR A 112 -14.38 14.24 10.18
C THR A 112 -15.02 15.62 10.22
N ILE A 113 -14.23 16.70 10.11
CA ILE A 113 -14.72 18.07 10.06
C ILE A 113 -14.90 18.47 8.60
N VAL A 114 -16.11 18.90 8.24
CA VAL A 114 -16.45 19.37 6.90
C VAL A 114 -16.76 20.86 6.99
N ALA A 115 -15.87 21.68 6.45
CA ALA A 115 -16.04 23.12 6.39
C ALA A 115 -15.93 23.58 4.94
N SER A 116 -16.91 24.33 4.45
CA SER A 116 -16.87 24.86 3.09
C SER A 116 -17.60 26.21 2.98
N PRO A 117 -17.09 27.14 2.16
CA PRO A 117 -17.80 28.38 1.86
C PRO A 117 -19.15 28.11 1.19
N LYS A 118 -20.18 28.83 1.63
CA LYS A 118 -21.52 28.77 1.05
C LYS A 118 -21.62 29.80 -0.07
N TYR A 119 -21.98 29.32 -1.25
CA TYR A 119 -22.15 30.15 -2.44
C TYR A 119 -23.58 30.07 -2.96
N LEU A 120 -24.01 31.06 -3.75
CA LEU A 120 -25.29 31.01 -4.45
C LEU A 120 -25.37 29.77 -5.35
N PRO A 121 -26.53 29.09 -5.42
CA PRO A 121 -26.68 27.89 -6.23
C PRO A 121 -26.40 28.18 -7.72
N VAL A 122 -25.83 27.19 -8.41
CA VAL A 122 -25.52 27.16 -9.86
C VAL A 122 -24.39 28.10 -10.33
N ILE A 123 -24.30 29.34 -9.85
CA ILE A 123 -23.40 30.36 -10.44
C ILE A 123 -22.38 30.92 -9.43
N GLY A 124 -22.63 30.80 -8.12
CA GLY A 124 -21.86 31.50 -7.09
C GLY A 124 -20.37 31.11 -7.02
N LYS A 125 -20.07 29.81 -7.07
CA LYS A 125 -18.67 29.30 -6.99
C LYS A 125 -17.80 29.82 -8.15
N GLY A 126 -18.27 29.66 -9.39
CA GLY A 126 -17.52 30.06 -10.58
C GLY A 126 -17.33 31.57 -10.69
N LEU A 127 -18.32 32.36 -10.27
CA LEU A 127 -18.19 33.82 -10.21
C LEU A 127 -17.16 34.25 -9.17
N ALA A 128 -17.22 33.68 -7.96
CA ALA A 128 -16.28 33.99 -6.89
C ALA A 128 -14.82 33.70 -7.31
N GLN A 129 -14.58 32.52 -7.91
CA GLN A 129 -13.26 32.12 -8.38
C GLN A 129 -12.71 33.06 -9.47
N ARG A 130 -13.57 33.55 -10.37
CA ARG A 130 -13.17 34.47 -11.45
C ARG A 130 -13.02 35.92 -11.00
N MET A 131 -13.76 36.34 -9.97
CA MET A 131 -13.60 37.66 -9.35
C MET A 131 -12.41 37.72 -8.38
N GLY A 132 -11.72 36.60 -8.13
CA GLY A 132 -10.63 36.52 -7.17
C GLY A 132 -11.11 36.55 -5.71
N GLU A 133 -12.39 36.28 -5.48
CA GLU A 133 -13.00 36.22 -4.16
C GLU A 133 -12.89 34.79 -3.64
N GLU A 134 -11.68 34.38 -3.28
CA GLU A 134 -11.45 33.07 -2.70
C GLU A 134 -11.89 33.07 -1.24
N ALA A 135 -13.12 32.62 -1.00
CA ALA A 135 -13.57 32.32 0.35
C ALA A 135 -12.96 30.98 0.78
N PHE A 136 -12.20 31.00 1.86
CA PHE A 136 -11.52 29.81 2.38
C PHE A 136 -11.71 29.71 3.89
N ILE A 137 -11.88 28.49 4.38
CA ILE A 137 -11.97 28.20 5.80
C ILE A 137 -11.17 26.95 6.12
N LYS A 138 -10.37 27.02 7.19
CA LYS A 138 -9.68 25.88 7.77
C LYS A 138 -10.02 25.78 9.25
N VAL A 139 -10.68 24.68 9.61
CA VAL A 139 -11.07 24.34 10.97
C VAL A 139 -10.24 23.15 11.41
N GLU A 140 -9.51 23.27 12.52
CA GLU A 140 -8.69 22.16 13.04
C GLU A 140 -9.32 21.46 14.24
N ARG A 141 -10.29 22.12 14.90
CA ARG A 141 -11.04 21.51 16.00
C ARG A 141 -12.50 21.94 15.96
N PHE A 142 -13.39 20.96 16.04
CA PHE A 142 -14.83 21.19 16.22
C PHE A 142 -15.41 20.09 17.11
N ASP A 143 -15.57 20.42 18.38
CA ASP A 143 -16.20 19.54 19.36
C ASP A 143 -17.66 19.98 19.55
N ILE A 144 -18.54 19.00 19.45
CA ILE A 144 -19.98 19.12 19.63
C ILE A 144 -20.42 18.07 20.65
N PRO A 145 -21.44 18.33 21.45
CA PRO A 145 -21.95 17.35 22.40
C PRO A 145 -22.68 16.21 21.66
N ASP A 146 -22.74 15.03 22.29
CA ASP A 146 -23.25 13.79 21.65
C ASP A 146 -24.72 13.88 21.21
N TYR A 147 -25.50 14.77 21.84
CA TYR A 147 -26.90 14.99 21.51
C TYR A 147 -27.10 15.96 20.34
N ALA A 148 -26.06 16.69 19.93
CA ALA A 148 -26.18 17.70 18.90
C ALA A 148 -26.17 17.09 17.50
N LEU A 149 -26.89 17.72 16.58
CA LEU A 149 -26.87 17.34 15.17
C LEU A 149 -25.45 17.47 14.63
N THR A 150 -25.04 16.51 13.81
CA THR A 150 -23.70 16.50 13.24
C THR A 150 -23.54 17.50 12.09
N GLY A 151 -24.62 18.03 11.53
CA GLY A 151 -24.59 19.01 10.45
C GLY A 151 -25.52 20.20 10.69
N GLY A 152 -25.46 21.16 9.77
CA GLY A 152 -26.32 22.33 9.77
C GLY A 152 -25.81 23.49 10.63
N TYR A 153 -24.51 23.53 10.93
CA TYR A 153 -23.90 24.71 11.53
C TYR A 153 -23.44 25.68 10.45
N GLN A 154 -23.48 26.96 10.77
CA GLN A 154 -23.06 28.02 9.88
C GLN A 154 -22.10 28.96 10.61
N ILE A 155 -20.94 29.20 10.00
CA ILE A 155 -20.01 30.24 10.45
C ILE A 155 -20.27 31.48 9.61
N THR A 156 -20.45 32.62 10.27
CA THR A 156 -20.55 33.93 9.61
C THR A 156 -19.32 34.76 9.98
N LEU A 157 -18.64 35.31 8.98
CA LEU A 157 -17.50 36.19 9.20
C LEU A 157 -17.99 37.60 9.55
N ASP A 158 -17.91 37.96 10.84
CA ASP A 158 -18.44 39.23 11.37
C ASP A 158 -17.51 40.41 11.06
N ASP A 159 -16.19 40.21 11.16
CA ASP A 159 -15.16 41.22 10.86
C ASP A 159 -13.91 40.57 10.25
N PRO A 160 -13.66 40.76 8.94
CA PRO A 160 -12.46 40.24 8.27
C PRO A 160 -11.13 40.79 8.79
N THR A 161 -11.12 42.01 9.36
CA THR A 161 -9.88 42.66 9.84
C THR A 161 -9.43 42.13 11.19
N MET A 162 -10.39 41.88 12.09
CA MET A 162 -10.14 41.28 13.39
C MET A 162 -10.22 39.75 13.38
N GLY A 163 -10.71 39.16 12.29
CA GLY A 163 -11.00 37.73 12.18
C GLY A 163 -12.11 37.29 13.14
N ALA A 164 -13.06 38.19 13.47
CA ALA A 164 -14.17 37.85 14.36
C ALA A 164 -15.24 37.07 13.59
N PHE A 165 -15.75 36.00 14.19
CA PHE A 165 -16.78 35.16 13.59
C PHE A 165 -17.83 34.71 14.61
N SER A 166 -19.00 34.36 14.11
CA SER A 166 -20.11 33.79 14.87
C SER A 166 -20.49 32.42 14.32
N LEU A 167 -20.79 31.48 15.22
CA LEU A 167 -21.29 30.14 14.87
C LEU A 167 -22.77 30.05 15.22
N THR A 168 -23.60 29.69 14.25
CA THR A 168 -25.03 29.42 14.44
C THR A 168 -25.37 27.96 14.13
N ASN A 169 -26.45 27.47 14.73
CA ASN A 169 -27.02 26.15 14.42
C ASN A 169 -28.10 26.26 13.31
N SER A 170 -28.72 25.14 12.95
CA SER A 170 -29.75 25.03 11.90
C SER A 170 -30.98 25.91 12.15
N ASP A 171 -31.24 26.27 13.41
CA ASP A 171 -32.35 27.15 13.83
C ASP A 171 -31.91 28.63 13.93
N ASP A 172 -30.78 29.01 13.34
CA ASP A 172 -30.15 30.34 13.43
C ASP A 172 -29.82 30.82 14.86
N GLN A 173 -29.82 29.90 15.82
CA GLN A 173 -29.44 30.17 17.20
C GLN A 173 -27.92 30.31 17.32
N LEU A 174 -27.47 31.39 17.98
CA LEU A 174 -26.05 31.63 18.25
C LEU A 174 -25.50 30.58 19.22
N VAL A 175 -24.50 29.81 18.78
CA VAL A 175 -23.83 28.77 19.57
C VAL A 175 -22.61 29.34 20.29
N LEU A 176 -21.76 30.08 19.56
CA LEU A 176 -20.57 30.73 20.11
C LEU A 176 -20.09 31.88 19.22
N LYS A 177 -19.24 32.74 19.78
CA LYS A 177 -18.46 33.74 19.04
C LYS A 177 -16.98 33.47 19.25
N GLY A 178 -16.18 33.71 18.23
CA GLY A 178 -14.76 33.43 18.25
C GLY A 178 -13.93 34.38 17.40
N LYS A 179 -12.61 34.21 17.49
CA LYS A 179 -11.64 34.89 16.64
C LYS A 179 -10.73 33.86 15.97
N VAL A 180 -10.34 34.14 14.73
CA VAL A 180 -9.40 33.30 13.98
C VAL A 180 -8.09 33.17 14.75
N GLY A 181 -7.59 31.94 14.87
CA GLY A 181 -6.36 31.62 15.62
C GLY A 181 -6.56 31.45 17.13
N GLU A 182 -7.78 31.61 17.66
CA GLU A 182 -8.10 31.40 19.08
C GLU A 182 -9.13 30.27 19.25
N LEU A 183 -9.01 29.51 20.35
CA LEU A 183 -9.99 28.48 20.68
C LEU A 183 -11.22 29.13 21.30
N ALA A 184 -12.32 29.15 20.55
CA ALA A 184 -13.61 29.62 21.02
C ALA A 184 -14.36 28.49 21.75
N ARG A 185 -15.07 28.84 22.83
CA ARG A 185 -15.96 27.94 23.56
C ARG A 185 -17.32 28.58 23.73
N SER A 186 -18.39 27.78 23.70
CA SER A 186 -19.72 28.26 24.07
C SER A 186 -19.79 28.58 25.58
N GLU A 187 -20.76 29.38 25.99
CA GLU A 187 -20.96 29.79 27.39
C GLU A 187 -21.14 28.60 28.33
N ASN A 188 -21.77 27.53 27.85
CA ASN A 188 -21.94 26.27 28.59
C ASN A 188 -20.71 25.33 28.52
N GLY A 189 -19.71 25.65 27.70
CA GLY A 189 -18.50 24.87 27.50
C GLY A 189 -18.67 23.59 26.66
N GLU A 190 -19.86 23.29 26.14
CA GLU A 190 -20.14 22.03 25.43
C GLU A 190 -19.65 22.05 23.98
N PHE A 191 -19.60 23.24 23.37
CA PHE A 191 -19.05 23.43 22.04
C PHE A 191 -17.66 24.05 22.13
N SER A 192 -16.72 23.52 21.34
CA SER A 192 -15.43 24.16 21.12
C SER A 192 -15.06 24.19 19.64
N LEU A 193 -14.56 25.33 19.19
CA LEU A 193 -14.23 25.56 17.79
C LEU A 193 -12.90 26.29 17.68
N PHE A 194 -12.00 25.75 16.87
CA PHE A 194 -10.73 26.39 16.51
C PHE A 194 -10.64 26.54 15.00
N VAL A 195 -10.72 27.79 14.55
CA VAL A 195 -10.58 28.17 13.14
C VAL A 195 -9.17 28.74 12.96
N SER A 196 -8.31 28.01 12.24
CA SER A 196 -6.92 28.42 12.02
C SER A 196 -6.81 29.48 10.93
N GLN A 197 -7.68 29.42 9.92
CA GLN A 197 -7.73 30.37 8.81
C GLN A 197 -9.18 30.57 8.37
N LEU A 198 -9.56 31.83 8.16
CA LEU A 198 -10.86 32.23 7.65
C LEU A 198 -10.66 33.44 6.74
N VAL A 199 -10.96 33.28 5.46
CA VAL A 199 -10.77 34.29 4.43
C VAL A 199 -12.09 34.48 3.71
N GLY A 200 -12.58 35.71 3.67
CA GLY A 200 -13.82 36.07 2.97
C GLY A 200 -14.21 37.52 3.22
N LYS A 201 -15.38 37.88 2.70
CA LYS A 201 -16.00 39.20 2.94
C LYS A 201 -16.75 39.24 4.26
N GLN A 202 -16.97 40.43 4.77
CA GLN A 202 -17.86 40.62 5.91
C GLN A 202 -19.26 40.08 5.57
N GLY A 203 -19.82 39.26 6.46
CA GLY A 203 -21.08 38.55 6.27
C GLY A 203 -20.99 37.28 5.42
N GLN A 204 -19.80 36.87 4.96
CA GLN A 204 -19.65 35.62 4.22
C GLN A 204 -19.98 34.42 5.12
N GLU A 205 -20.82 33.52 4.61
CA GLU A 205 -21.26 32.32 5.28
C GLU A 205 -20.43 31.09 4.87
N TYR A 206 -20.15 30.21 5.83
CA TYR A 206 -19.49 28.92 5.63
C TYR A 206 -20.31 27.83 6.31
N GLY A 207 -20.60 26.76 5.58
CA GLY A 207 -21.19 25.58 6.18
C GLY A 207 -20.15 24.84 7.02
N LEU A 208 -20.53 24.47 8.23
CA LEU A 208 -19.75 23.62 9.12
C LEU A 208 -20.56 22.38 9.50
N GLY A 209 -19.89 21.24 9.47
CA GLY A 209 -20.44 19.99 9.93
C GLY A 209 -19.36 19.05 10.43
N LYS A 210 -19.82 18.01 11.09
CA LYS A 210 -19.08 16.85 11.51
C LYS A 210 -19.68 15.64 10.80
N ARG A 211 -18.84 14.71 10.38
CA ARG A 211 -19.24 13.40 9.88
C ARG A 211 -18.58 12.32 10.72
N SER A 212 -19.19 11.13 10.75
CA SER A 212 -18.58 10.04 11.50
C SER A 212 -17.23 9.66 10.88
N LYS A 213 -16.35 9.06 11.68
CA LYS A 213 -15.08 8.51 11.15
C LYS A 213 -15.33 7.51 10.02
N LEU A 214 -16.40 6.71 10.14
CA LEU A 214 -16.77 5.75 9.10
C LEU A 214 -17.17 6.43 7.79
N ASP A 215 -17.96 7.49 7.85
CA ASP A 215 -18.37 8.24 6.66
C ASP A 215 -17.17 8.92 5.99
N ALA A 216 -16.24 9.44 6.79
CA ALA A 216 -15.00 10.02 6.27
C ALA A 216 -14.14 8.96 5.56
N ILE A 217 -14.04 7.75 6.10
CA ILE A 217 -13.34 6.62 5.45
C ILE A 217 -14.05 6.21 4.15
N GLN A 218 -15.39 6.12 4.16
CA GLN A 218 -16.17 5.77 2.97
C GLN A 218 -16.02 6.82 1.87
N TRP A 219 -16.01 8.11 2.24
CA TRP A 219 -15.73 9.19 1.31
C TRP A 219 -14.33 9.07 0.69
N LEU A 220 -13.29 8.83 1.51
CA LEU A 220 -11.94 8.60 0.98
C LEU A 220 -11.90 7.40 0.03
N ASN A 221 -12.53 6.29 0.41
CA ASN A 221 -12.57 5.08 -0.42
C ASN A 221 -13.29 5.33 -1.77
N GLY A 222 -14.37 6.13 -1.76
CA GLY A 222 -15.08 6.51 -2.98
C GLY A 222 -14.28 7.44 -3.89
N SER A 223 -13.44 8.32 -3.32
CA SER A 223 -12.57 9.23 -4.06
C SER A 223 -11.23 8.62 -4.48
N LEU A 224 -10.85 7.47 -3.90
CA LEU A 224 -9.60 6.77 -4.19
C LEU A 224 -9.81 5.67 -5.24
N SER A 225 -9.16 5.84 -6.37
CA SER A 225 -8.99 4.77 -7.37
C SER A 225 -7.65 4.06 -7.14
N VAL A 226 -7.68 2.73 -7.13
CA VAL A 226 -6.47 1.89 -7.05
C VAL A 226 -6.59 0.78 -8.09
N SER A 227 -5.58 0.62 -8.92
CA SER A 227 -5.56 -0.39 -9.98
C SER A 227 -4.14 -0.84 -10.30
N GLU A 228 -3.98 -2.06 -10.79
CA GLU A 228 -2.69 -2.60 -11.23
C GLU A 228 -2.33 -2.11 -12.63
N ARG A 229 -1.10 -1.64 -12.82
CA ARG A 229 -0.59 -1.12 -14.10
C ARG A 229 -0.16 -2.27 -15.02
N GLY A 230 -1.16 -2.92 -15.63
CA GLY A 230 -0.95 -4.11 -16.45
C GLY A 230 -1.03 -5.39 -15.63
N LYS A 231 -1.38 -6.50 -16.28
CA LYS A 231 -1.63 -7.77 -15.59
C LYS A 231 -0.34 -8.29 -14.96
N GLN A 232 -0.37 -8.61 -13.67
CA GLN A 232 0.76 -9.19 -12.92
C GLN A 232 2.04 -8.35 -12.99
N SER A 233 1.89 -7.03 -13.14
CA SER A 233 3.02 -6.10 -13.13
C SER A 233 3.61 -5.92 -11.73
N GLY A 234 2.82 -6.17 -10.68
CA GLY A 234 3.21 -5.83 -9.31
C GLY A 234 3.32 -4.32 -9.07
N ILE A 235 2.82 -3.48 -10.00
CA ILE A 235 2.84 -2.03 -9.87
C ILE A 235 1.41 -1.54 -9.66
N LEU A 236 1.14 -1.00 -8.48
CA LEU A 236 -0.14 -0.39 -8.15
C LEU A 236 -0.12 1.09 -8.50
N SER A 237 -1.16 1.52 -9.20
CA SER A 237 -1.44 2.92 -9.50
C SER A 237 -2.59 3.42 -8.65
N PHE A 238 -2.38 4.58 -8.05
CA PHE A 238 -3.35 5.27 -7.21
C PHE A 238 -3.76 6.54 -7.91
N GLY A 239 -5.04 6.88 -7.83
CA GLY A 239 -5.58 8.13 -8.34
C GLY A 239 -6.57 8.73 -7.36
N PHE A 240 -6.48 10.03 -7.09
CA PHE A 240 -7.39 10.75 -6.22
C PHE A 240 -7.84 12.06 -6.88
N GLU A 241 -9.14 12.30 -6.91
CA GLU A 241 -9.74 13.47 -7.56
C GLU A 241 -10.33 14.46 -6.54
N GLY A 242 -10.18 15.76 -6.80
CA GLY A 242 -10.74 16.80 -5.93
C GLY A 242 -10.51 18.23 -6.40
N GLU A 243 -11.18 19.18 -5.74
CA GLU A 243 -11.14 20.61 -6.08
C GLU A 243 -9.82 21.28 -5.64
N ASN A 244 -9.23 20.85 -4.52
CA ASN A 244 -8.01 21.45 -3.96
C ASN A 244 -6.76 20.63 -4.29
N LYS A 245 -5.95 21.13 -5.23
CA LYS A 245 -4.72 20.47 -5.71
C LYS A 245 -3.74 20.11 -4.57
N ALA A 246 -3.49 21.01 -3.62
CA ALA A 246 -2.54 20.75 -2.54
C ALA A 246 -3.07 19.65 -1.62
N GLN A 247 -4.35 19.76 -1.23
CA GLN A 247 -4.99 18.80 -0.35
C GLN A 247 -5.02 17.39 -0.94
N ILE A 248 -5.35 17.22 -2.23
CA ILE A 248 -5.40 15.88 -2.85
C ILE A 248 -4.01 15.24 -2.94
N ILE A 249 -2.96 16.03 -3.15
CA ILE A 249 -1.56 15.55 -3.16
C ILE A 249 -1.19 15.05 -1.76
N ASP A 250 -1.48 15.84 -0.72
CA ASP A 250 -1.16 15.50 0.66
C ASP A 250 -1.92 14.26 1.13
N LEU A 251 -3.21 14.15 0.78
CA LEU A 251 -4.03 12.98 1.07
C LEU A 251 -3.50 11.72 0.39
N LEU A 252 -3.22 11.79 -0.92
CA LEU A 252 -2.73 10.64 -1.67
C LEU A 252 -1.36 10.18 -1.17
N ASN A 253 -0.45 11.12 -0.89
CA ASN A 253 0.86 10.82 -0.33
C ASN A 253 0.76 10.14 1.04
N ASP A 254 -0.15 10.61 1.89
CA ASP A 254 -0.34 10.01 3.20
C ASP A 254 -0.91 8.59 3.13
N ILE A 255 -1.89 8.35 2.24
CA ILE A 255 -2.43 7.00 1.99
C ILE A 255 -1.32 6.06 1.52
N ALA A 256 -0.51 6.49 0.55
CA ALA A 256 0.60 5.70 0.03
C ALA A 256 1.64 5.39 1.11
N ASN A 257 2.00 6.37 1.94
CA ASN A 257 2.93 6.20 3.04
C ASN A 257 2.37 5.28 4.13
N ASN A 258 1.09 5.42 4.49
CA ASN A 258 0.45 4.55 5.48
C ASN A 258 0.42 3.10 5.01
N TYR A 259 0.17 2.86 3.72
CA TYR A 259 0.27 1.53 3.12
C TYR A 259 1.71 0.99 3.16
N PHE A 260 2.69 1.80 2.73
CA PHE A 260 4.10 1.40 2.73
C PHE A 260 4.57 0.99 4.14
N LEU A 261 4.30 1.83 5.14
CA LEU A 261 4.64 1.54 6.54
C LEU A 261 3.94 0.27 7.04
N GLN A 262 2.64 0.12 6.73
CA GLN A 262 1.89 -1.09 7.10
C GLN A 262 2.47 -2.36 6.48
N ASN A 263 2.98 -2.28 5.25
CA ASN A 263 3.62 -3.40 4.58
C ASN A 263 4.97 -3.75 5.22
N VAL A 264 5.77 -2.75 5.57
CA VAL A 264 7.04 -2.96 6.29
C VAL A 264 6.80 -3.61 7.66
N ASP A 265 5.85 -3.08 8.44
CA ASP A 265 5.51 -3.61 9.77
C ASP A 265 5.04 -5.07 9.68
N ARG A 266 4.19 -5.38 8.69
CA ARG A 266 3.70 -6.74 8.44
C ARG A 266 4.84 -7.70 8.07
N ASN A 267 5.74 -7.27 7.18
CA ASN A 267 6.85 -8.11 6.74
C ASN A 267 7.86 -8.34 7.88
N ALA A 268 8.11 -7.34 8.72
CA ALA A 268 8.94 -7.49 9.91
C ALA A 268 8.34 -8.52 10.89
N ALA A 269 7.04 -8.42 11.17
CA ALA A 269 6.34 -9.36 12.03
C ALA A 269 6.34 -10.79 11.46
N GLU A 270 6.20 -10.96 10.13
CA GLU A 270 6.27 -12.28 9.48
C GLU A 270 7.67 -12.90 9.60
N ALA A 271 8.72 -12.10 9.42
CA ALA A 271 10.11 -12.55 9.59
C ALA A 271 10.42 -12.95 11.04
N GLU A 272 9.91 -12.19 12.01
CA GLU A 272 10.06 -12.48 13.44
C GLU A 272 9.36 -13.79 13.82
N ASN A 273 8.09 -13.97 13.40
CA ASN A 273 7.35 -15.23 13.62
C ASN A 273 8.04 -16.43 12.95
N SER A 274 8.61 -16.25 11.76
CA SER A 274 9.35 -17.30 11.06
C SER A 274 10.61 -17.70 11.82
N LEU A 275 11.33 -16.71 12.39
CA LEU A 275 12.49 -16.95 13.22
C LEU A 275 12.12 -17.68 14.51
N GLU A 276 11.03 -17.29 15.17
CA GLU A 276 10.51 -17.94 16.37
C GLU A 276 10.16 -19.41 16.09
N PHE A 277 9.44 -19.69 15.00
CA PHE A 277 9.14 -21.06 14.57
C PHE A 277 10.40 -21.91 14.36
N LEU A 278 11.42 -21.37 13.70
CA LEU A 278 12.69 -22.08 13.50
C LEU A 278 13.42 -22.32 14.82
N GLN A 279 13.44 -21.34 15.73
CA GLN A 279 14.05 -21.49 17.04
C GLN A 279 13.35 -22.57 17.89
N GLU A 280 12.02 -22.69 17.77
CA GLU A 280 11.25 -23.73 18.46
C GLU A 280 11.46 -25.12 17.84
N LYS A 281 11.43 -25.24 16.50
CA LYS A 281 11.46 -26.54 15.80
C LYS A 281 12.84 -27.12 15.57
N LEU A 282 13.89 -26.31 15.47
CA LEU A 282 15.24 -26.81 15.24
C LEU A 282 15.74 -27.76 16.34
N PRO A 283 15.54 -27.48 17.64
CA PRO A 283 15.92 -28.41 18.71
C PRO A 283 15.13 -29.72 18.66
N GLU A 284 13.82 -29.65 18.39
CA GLU A 284 12.92 -30.80 18.29
C GLU A 284 13.36 -31.75 17.17
N ILE A 285 13.56 -31.21 15.96
CA ILE A 285 14.02 -31.99 14.79
C ILE A 285 15.43 -32.56 15.02
N LYS A 286 16.32 -31.81 15.68
CA LYS A 286 17.66 -32.34 16.03
C LYS A 286 17.57 -33.51 17.00
N ALA A 287 16.73 -33.41 18.03
CA ALA A 287 16.53 -34.49 19.00
C ALA A 287 15.94 -35.75 18.32
N GLU A 288 14.97 -35.57 17.43
CA GLU A 288 14.38 -36.67 16.65
C GLU A 288 15.40 -37.32 15.70
N LEU A 289 16.21 -36.51 15.01
CA LEU A 289 17.29 -37.02 14.15
C LEU A 289 18.30 -37.84 14.96
N THR A 290 18.78 -37.31 16.09
CA THR A 290 19.71 -38.03 16.96
C THR A 290 19.10 -39.34 17.48
N ALA A 291 17.83 -39.34 17.89
CA ALA A 291 17.14 -40.55 18.33
C ALA A 291 17.05 -41.61 17.21
N ASN A 292 16.77 -41.20 15.98
CA ASN A 292 16.72 -42.09 14.81
C ASN A 292 18.13 -42.60 14.42
N GLU A 293 19.16 -41.75 14.49
CA GLU A 293 20.55 -42.15 14.28
C GLU A 293 21.00 -43.18 15.32
N ASP A 294 20.69 -42.97 16.60
CA ASP A 294 20.99 -43.90 17.68
C ASP A 294 20.26 -45.24 17.51
N ALA A 295 18.98 -45.20 17.10
CA ALA A 295 18.20 -46.40 16.80
C ALA A 295 18.81 -47.19 15.62
N LEU A 296 19.22 -46.49 14.56
CA LEU A 296 19.90 -47.11 13.41
C LEU A 296 21.25 -47.70 13.79
N ASN A 297 22.03 -46.98 14.59
CA ASN A 297 23.33 -47.46 15.08
C ASN A 297 23.18 -48.71 15.95
N LYS A 298 22.18 -48.72 16.85
CA LYS A 298 21.85 -49.89 17.65
C LYS A 298 21.43 -51.08 16.80
N TYR A 299 20.57 -50.87 15.80
CA TYR A 299 20.20 -51.91 14.84
C TYR A 299 21.41 -52.46 14.08
N ARG A 300 22.34 -51.60 13.65
CA ARG A 300 23.60 -52.03 12.98
C ARG A 300 24.50 -52.84 13.92
N GLN A 301 24.58 -52.45 15.19
CA GLN A 301 25.38 -53.14 16.20
C GLN A 301 24.78 -54.51 16.54
N ASP A 302 23.46 -54.60 16.72
CA ASP A 302 22.75 -55.83 17.06
C ASP A 302 22.75 -56.86 15.91
N ASN A 303 22.78 -56.38 14.66
CA ASN A 303 22.79 -57.25 13.47
C ASN A 303 24.18 -57.45 12.85
N GLU A 304 25.26 -57.15 13.60
CA GLU A 304 26.67 -57.29 13.18
C GLU A 304 27.01 -56.65 11.80
N SER A 305 26.17 -55.73 11.32
CA SER A 305 26.31 -55.04 10.03
C SER A 305 27.10 -53.74 10.22
N VAL A 306 28.26 -53.83 10.86
CA VAL A 306 29.25 -52.76 10.87
C VAL A 306 30.27 -53.13 9.80
N ASP A 307 30.19 -52.44 8.66
CA ASP A 307 31.18 -52.60 7.60
C ASP A 307 32.52 -52.00 8.06
N LEU A 308 33.30 -52.81 8.80
CA LEU A 308 34.63 -52.50 9.30
C LEU A 308 35.55 -52.03 8.16
N GLY A 309 35.26 -52.42 6.91
CA GLY A 309 35.94 -51.96 5.72
C GLY A 309 35.79 -50.45 5.48
N LEU A 310 34.58 -49.90 5.57
CA LEU A 310 34.32 -48.48 5.31
C LEU A 310 34.90 -47.58 6.40
N GLU A 311 34.80 -47.97 7.68
CA GLU A 311 35.38 -47.22 8.80
C GLU A 311 36.92 -47.28 8.77
N ALA A 312 37.51 -48.42 8.39
CA ALA A 312 38.94 -48.56 8.19
C ALA A 312 39.43 -47.75 6.97
N GLN A 313 38.66 -47.72 5.87
CA GLN A 313 38.99 -46.94 4.67
C GLN A 313 38.90 -45.43 4.94
N SER A 314 37.89 -44.97 5.67
CA SER A 314 37.75 -43.58 6.13
C SER A 314 38.91 -43.18 7.05
N THR A 315 39.22 -44.03 8.04
CA THR A 315 40.36 -43.82 8.96
C THR A 315 41.69 -43.78 8.21
N LEU A 316 41.89 -44.65 7.21
CA LEU A 316 43.08 -44.66 6.36
C LEU A 316 43.18 -43.39 5.51
N LYS A 317 42.07 -42.90 4.94
CA LYS A 317 42.05 -41.65 4.17
C LYS A 317 42.48 -40.45 5.02
N VAL A 318 41.96 -40.34 6.25
CA VAL A 318 42.34 -39.30 7.21
C VAL A 318 43.83 -39.43 7.60
N MET A 319 44.33 -40.66 7.74
CA MET A 319 45.74 -40.91 8.04
C MET A 319 46.67 -40.46 6.90
N VAL A 320 46.33 -40.76 5.64
CA VAL A 320 47.10 -40.31 4.46
C VAL A 320 47.13 -38.78 4.36
N GLU A 321 46.00 -38.12 4.64
CA GLU A 321 45.93 -36.66 4.65
C GLU A 321 46.79 -36.04 5.76
N LEU A 322 46.78 -36.63 6.96
CA LEU A 322 47.65 -36.22 8.07
C LEU A 322 49.14 -36.40 7.75
N GLU A 323 49.52 -37.51 7.10
CA GLU A 323 50.90 -37.74 6.65
C GLU A 323 51.34 -36.71 5.60
N ALA A 324 50.45 -36.33 4.68
CA ALA A 324 50.73 -35.26 3.72
C ALA A 324 50.96 -33.91 4.41
N GLN A 325 50.13 -33.55 5.40
CA GLN A 325 50.32 -32.32 6.19
C GLN A 325 51.61 -32.35 7.03
N LEU A 326 51.97 -33.51 7.61
CA LEU A 326 53.22 -33.68 8.33
C LEU A 326 54.44 -33.50 7.41
N ASN A 327 54.39 -34.04 6.19
CA ASN A 327 55.43 -33.83 5.19
C ASN A 327 55.55 -32.36 4.81
N GLU A 328 54.43 -31.66 4.58
CA GLU A 328 54.43 -30.23 4.31
C GLU A 328 55.05 -29.42 5.46
N LEU A 329 54.71 -29.75 6.72
CA LEU A 329 55.31 -29.12 7.89
C LEU A 329 56.81 -29.42 8.01
N THR A 330 57.25 -30.61 7.61
CA THR A 330 58.67 -30.98 7.59
C THR A 330 59.46 -30.14 6.56
N PHE A 331 58.86 -29.89 5.39
CA PHE A 331 59.44 -28.96 4.40
C PHE A 331 59.48 -27.53 4.93
N LYS A 332 58.39 -27.04 5.53
CA LYS A 332 58.34 -25.69 6.14
C LYS A 332 59.36 -25.53 7.26
N GLU A 333 59.54 -26.54 8.11
CA GLU A 333 60.58 -26.53 9.13
C GLU A 333 61.98 -26.46 8.54
N SER A 334 62.24 -27.20 7.46
CA SER A 334 63.54 -27.19 6.77
C SER A 334 63.82 -25.82 6.13
N GLU A 335 62.82 -25.17 5.54
CA GLU A 335 62.93 -23.80 5.02
C GLU A 335 63.19 -22.78 6.14
N LEU A 336 62.43 -22.88 7.24
CA LEU A 336 62.60 -22.00 8.39
C LEU A 336 63.96 -22.20 9.07
N ALA A 337 64.50 -23.43 9.10
CA ALA A 337 65.82 -23.72 9.66
C ALA A 337 66.97 -23.05 8.89
N GLN A 338 66.77 -22.70 7.61
CA GLN A 338 67.77 -21.96 6.83
C GLN A 338 67.80 -20.46 7.17
N ARG A 339 66.71 -19.91 7.72
CA ARG A 339 66.53 -18.45 7.91
C ARG A 339 66.36 -18.03 9.36
N PHE A 340 65.99 -18.94 10.25
CA PHE A 340 65.66 -18.66 11.65
C PHE A 340 66.33 -19.65 12.60
N THR A 341 66.63 -19.17 13.81
CA THR A 341 67.13 -20.04 14.89
C THR A 341 65.98 -20.79 15.55
N LYS A 342 66.29 -21.90 16.25
CA LYS A 342 65.29 -22.77 16.89
C LYS A 342 64.42 -22.10 17.96
N GLN A 343 64.80 -20.89 18.40
CA GLN A 343 64.07 -20.10 19.40
C GLN A 343 63.09 -19.09 18.77
N HIS A 344 63.11 -18.94 17.44
CA HIS A 344 62.24 -17.99 16.75
C HIS A 344 60.77 -18.43 16.86
N PRO A 345 59.82 -17.53 17.19
CA PRO A 345 58.41 -17.89 17.42
C PRO A 345 57.76 -18.68 16.27
N ALA A 346 58.08 -18.34 15.01
CA ALA A 346 57.56 -19.05 13.85
C ALA A 346 58.07 -20.51 13.75
N TYR A 347 59.30 -20.78 14.19
CA TYR A 347 59.87 -22.13 14.20
C TYR A 347 59.22 -22.99 15.31
N VAL A 348 59.00 -22.39 16.48
CA VAL A 348 58.32 -23.05 17.61
C VAL A 348 56.88 -23.41 17.24
N ALA A 349 56.12 -22.51 16.61
CA ALA A 349 54.75 -22.77 16.19
C ALA A 349 54.64 -23.94 15.19
N VAL A 350 55.61 -24.09 14.27
CA VAL A 350 55.67 -25.22 13.34
C VAL A 350 55.95 -26.53 14.08
N LEU A 351 56.90 -26.54 15.02
CA LEU A 351 57.21 -27.72 15.83
C LEU A 351 56.03 -28.16 16.70
N GLU A 352 55.34 -27.22 17.35
CA GLU A 352 54.15 -27.53 18.13
C GLU A 352 53.05 -28.12 17.25
N LYS A 353 52.77 -27.50 16.10
CA LYS A 353 51.77 -28.01 15.16
C LYS A 353 52.14 -29.40 14.66
N ARG A 354 53.41 -29.64 14.30
CA ARG A 354 53.90 -30.97 13.89
C ARG A 354 53.68 -32.01 14.99
N LYS A 355 54.07 -31.70 16.23
CA LYS A 355 53.86 -32.59 17.39
C LYS A 355 52.39 -32.92 17.62
N THR A 356 51.47 -31.96 17.47
CA THR A 356 50.03 -32.25 17.60
C THR A 356 49.53 -33.20 16.52
N LEU A 357 50.01 -33.06 15.28
CA LEU A 357 49.61 -33.94 14.17
C LEU A 357 50.25 -35.33 14.30
N GLU A 358 51.49 -35.41 14.80
CA GLU A 358 52.17 -36.69 15.12
C GLU A 358 51.37 -37.48 16.18
N LEU A 359 50.91 -36.82 17.24
CA LEU A 359 50.09 -37.44 18.28
C LEU A 359 48.74 -37.95 17.73
N LYS A 360 48.08 -37.15 16.88
CA LYS A 360 46.83 -37.55 16.21
C LYS A 360 47.05 -38.73 15.27
N SER A 361 48.12 -38.71 14.48
CA SER A 361 48.49 -39.82 13.59
C SER A 361 48.76 -41.11 14.36
N ALA A 362 49.50 -41.03 15.47
CA ALA A 362 49.76 -42.18 16.33
C ALA A 362 48.46 -42.78 16.91
N ALA A 363 47.52 -41.95 17.35
CA ALA A 363 46.22 -42.40 17.83
C ALA A 363 45.39 -43.11 16.74
N LEU A 364 45.37 -42.58 15.51
CA LEU A 364 44.69 -43.21 14.38
C LEU A 364 45.35 -44.53 13.98
N LYS A 365 46.68 -44.62 14.05
CA LYS A 365 47.43 -45.87 13.79
C LYS A 365 47.07 -46.98 14.79
N VAL A 366 46.88 -46.62 16.05
CA VAL A 366 46.37 -47.56 17.08
C VAL A 366 44.93 -47.99 16.74
N LYS A 367 44.04 -47.04 16.39
CA LYS A 367 42.65 -47.33 15.97
C LYS A 367 42.61 -48.29 14.78
N LEU A 368 43.44 -48.08 13.76
CA LEU A 368 43.57 -48.93 12.57
C LEU A 368 44.09 -50.33 12.91
N SER A 369 45.10 -50.42 13.80
CA SER A 369 45.62 -51.72 14.26
C SER A 369 44.59 -52.53 15.04
N ASN A 370 43.70 -51.86 15.79
CA ASN A 370 42.61 -52.51 16.48
C ASN A 370 41.57 -53.03 15.48
N PHE A 371 41.23 -52.27 14.43
CA PHE A 371 40.36 -52.78 13.36
C PHE A 371 40.94 -54.03 12.67
N GLN A 372 42.25 -54.05 12.39
CA GLN A 372 42.91 -55.23 11.81
C GLN A 372 42.88 -56.44 12.75
N ARG A 373 43.09 -56.24 14.05
CA ARG A 373 43.04 -57.31 15.06
C ARG A 373 41.64 -57.88 15.26
N LEU A 374 40.60 -57.04 15.20
CA LEU A 374 39.22 -57.50 15.22
C LEU A 374 38.90 -58.30 13.96
N ASN A 375 39.29 -57.84 12.77
CA ASN A 375 39.01 -58.56 11.53
C ASN A 375 39.63 -59.98 11.50
N VAL A 376 40.83 -60.16 12.05
CA VAL A 376 41.50 -61.48 12.15
C VAL A 376 40.83 -62.40 13.17
N LYS A 377 40.16 -61.86 14.21
CA LYS A 377 39.56 -62.64 15.30
C LYS A 377 38.14 -63.14 14.98
N TYR A 378 37.47 -62.54 13.99
CA TYR A 378 36.11 -62.87 13.59
C TYR A 378 36.00 -63.54 12.20
N PHE A 379 37.08 -63.55 11.40
CA PHE A 379 37.13 -64.17 10.06
C PHE A 379 38.21 -65.27 9.89
N ALA A 380 38.70 -65.82 11.00
CA ALA A 380 39.46 -67.08 11.04
C ALA A 380 38.69 -68.07 11.91
#